data_AF-A0A964IMJ0-F1
#
_entry.id   AF-A0A964IMJ0-F1
#
_cell.length_a   1.000
_cell.length_b   1.000
_cell.length_c   1.000
_cell.angle_alpha   90.00
_cell.angle_beta   90.00
_cell.angle_gamma   90.00
#
_symmetry.space_group_name_H-M   'P 1'
#
loop_
_entity.id
_entity.type
_entity.pdbx_description
1 polymer ?
#
loop_
_entity_poly.entity_id
_entity_poly.type
_entity_poly.pdbx_seq_one_letter_code
_entity_poly.pdbx_strand_id
1 'polypeptide(L)'
;MTPRFDSLAALGVGSLAQAPQDWDDEFRGSNNWVLSGAHTANGAALVADDMHLRLAVPNTWYRASLEWREAHGDHRITGVTLPGLPAVVVGSNGTLAWGFTNVTGDFSDLVLIEPDPASPVRYLTP
;
A
#
# COMPACT_ATOMS: atom_id res chain seq x y z
N MET A 1 18.65 1.59 28.45
CA MET A 1 17.75 2.42 29.29
C MET A 1 16.34 1.96 28.97
N THR A 2 15.80 1.08 29.78
CA THR A 2 14.52 0.40 29.53
C THR A 2 13.38 1.38 29.86
N PRO A 3 12.38 1.59 28.98
CA PRO A 3 11.25 2.43 29.34
C PRO A 3 10.44 1.73 30.45
N ARG A 4 10.12 2.47 31.51
CA ARG A 4 9.21 2.01 32.56
C ARG A 4 7.77 2.17 32.08
N PHE A 5 7.06 1.05 31.93
CA PHE A 5 5.65 0.99 31.56
C PHE A 5 4.70 1.08 32.78
N ASP A 6 5.24 1.43 33.95
CA ASP A 6 4.54 1.34 35.25
C ASP A 6 3.38 2.35 35.43
N SER A 7 3.21 3.34 34.54
CA SER A 7 2.16 4.37 34.66
C SER A 7 0.83 4.03 33.96
N LEU A 8 0.77 2.96 33.17
CA LEU A 8 -0.43 2.61 32.39
C LEU A 8 -1.63 2.16 33.25
N ALA A 9 -1.39 1.69 34.47
CA ALA A 9 -2.45 1.23 35.37
C ALA A 9 -3.31 2.37 35.96
N ALA A 10 -2.77 3.59 36.07
CA ALA A 10 -3.42 4.70 36.78
C ALA A 10 -4.51 5.42 35.96
N LEU A 11 -4.51 5.28 34.63
CA LEU A 11 -5.42 5.97 33.72
C LEU A 11 -6.64 5.10 33.31
N GLY A 12 -6.89 3.97 33.98
CA GLY A 12 -7.99 3.06 33.61
C GLY A 12 -7.81 2.41 32.23
N VAL A 13 -6.60 2.47 31.68
CA VAL A 13 -6.24 2.05 30.31
C VAL A 13 -5.89 0.56 30.23
N GLY A 14 -6.25 -0.23 31.25
CA GLY A 14 -6.05 -1.69 31.23
C GLY A 14 -6.67 -2.36 30.00
N SER A 15 -7.59 -1.68 29.32
CA SER A 15 -8.24 -2.14 28.08
C SER A 15 -7.52 -1.75 26.78
N LEU A 16 -6.52 -0.85 26.74
CA LEU A 16 -5.77 -0.60 25.49
C LEU A 16 -4.55 -1.52 25.33
N ALA A 17 -4.14 -2.21 26.40
CA ALA A 17 -3.16 -3.29 26.31
C ALA A 17 -3.70 -4.53 25.57
N GLN A 18 -5.02 -4.59 25.38
CA GLN A 18 -5.69 -5.47 24.44
C GLN A 18 -6.36 -4.60 23.38
N ALA A 19 -5.53 -3.97 22.53
CA ALA A 19 -5.98 -3.80 21.15
C ALA A 19 -6.51 -5.18 20.70
N PRO A 20 -7.70 -5.26 20.08
CA PRO A 20 -8.28 -6.53 19.67
C PRO A 20 -7.18 -7.36 19.00
N GLN A 21 -6.90 -8.60 19.46
CA GLN A 21 -5.91 -9.46 18.79
C GLN A 21 -6.38 -9.93 17.39
N ASP A 22 -7.48 -9.35 16.93
CA ASP A 22 -8.19 -9.61 15.70
C ASP A 22 -7.53 -8.94 14.47
N TRP A 23 -6.40 -8.25 14.63
CA TRP A 23 -5.65 -7.66 13.49
C TRP A 23 -4.97 -8.71 12.60
N ASP A 24 -4.90 -9.98 13.03
CA ASP A 24 -3.94 -10.95 12.49
C ASP A 24 -4.51 -12.09 11.60
N ASP A 25 -5.77 -12.05 11.12
CA ASP A 25 -6.31 -13.21 10.37
C ASP A 25 -6.94 -12.94 8.99
N GLU A 26 -6.50 -11.89 8.31
CA GLU A 26 -6.50 -11.91 6.84
C GLU A 26 -5.04 -11.73 6.39
N PHE A 27 -4.41 -12.80 5.92
CA PHE A 27 -3.13 -12.72 5.20
C PHE A 27 -3.29 -11.78 3.99
N ARG A 28 -3.10 -10.48 4.22
CA ARG A 28 -3.09 -9.43 3.19
C ARG A 28 -1.72 -9.43 2.54
N GLY A 29 -1.54 -10.34 1.61
CA GLY A 29 -0.38 -10.39 0.72
C GLY A 29 -0.71 -9.81 -0.65
N SER A 30 0.33 -9.63 -1.44
CA SER A 30 0.26 -9.65 -2.90
C SER A 30 1.52 -10.36 -3.37
N ASN A 31 1.50 -10.96 -4.54
CA ASN A 31 2.67 -11.63 -5.11
C ASN A 31 3.27 -10.78 -6.22
N ASN A 32 4.59 -10.66 -6.25
CA ASN A 32 5.31 -10.15 -7.42
C ASN A 32 6.60 -10.93 -7.67
N TRP A 33 6.87 -11.26 -8.93
CA TRP A 33 8.09 -11.95 -9.36
C TRP A 33 8.69 -11.27 -10.57
N VAL A 34 10.03 -11.23 -10.61
CA VAL A 34 10.79 -10.77 -11.77
C VAL A 34 11.79 -11.87 -12.15
N LEU A 35 11.82 -12.21 -13.43
CA LEU A 35 12.77 -13.16 -13.99
C LEU A 35 13.62 -12.44 -15.04
N SER A 36 14.94 -12.51 -14.89
CA SER A 36 15.85 -11.91 -15.87
C SER A 36 15.81 -12.67 -17.19
N GLY A 37 16.13 -11.97 -18.28
CA GLY A 37 16.18 -12.56 -19.62
C GLY A 37 17.14 -13.74 -19.75
N ALA A 38 18.15 -13.86 -18.88
CA ALA A 38 19.07 -15.00 -18.85
C ALA A 38 18.38 -16.33 -18.53
N HIS A 39 17.16 -16.29 -18.00
CA HIS A 39 16.38 -17.46 -17.60
C HIS A 39 15.10 -17.66 -18.44
N THR A 40 14.94 -16.92 -19.55
CA THR A 40 13.74 -17.00 -20.40
C THR A 40 14.09 -17.47 -21.82
N ALA A 41 13.15 -18.16 -22.47
CA ALA A 41 13.40 -18.77 -23.78
C ALA A 41 13.73 -17.77 -24.90
N ASN A 42 13.24 -16.53 -24.79
CA ASN A 42 13.42 -15.47 -25.79
C ASN A 42 14.41 -14.38 -25.35
N GLY A 43 15.04 -14.52 -24.18
CA GLY A 43 15.99 -13.53 -23.65
C GLY A 43 15.34 -12.25 -23.09
N ALA A 44 14.01 -12.13 -23.08
CA ALA A 44 13.31 -10.97 -22.52
C ALA A 44 13.05 -11.16 -21.02
N ALA A 45 13.10 -10.08 -20.23
CA ALA A 45 12.71 -10.14 -18.82
C ALA A 45 11.19 -10.40 -18.69
N LEU A 46 10.79 -11.10 -17.64
CA LEU A 46 9.38 -11.33 -17.29
C LEU A 46 9.06 -10.70 -15.94
N VAL A 47 7.88 -10.10 -15.86
CA VAL A 47 7.30 -9.55 -14.63
C VAL A 47 5.93 -10.20 -14.44
N ALA A 48 5.69 -10.75 -13.25
CA ALA A 48 4.40 -11.24 -12.82
C ALA A 48 3.99 -10.48 -11.56
N ASP A 49 2.77 -9.94 -11.55
CA ASP A 49 2.23 -9.14 -10.44
C ASP A 49 0.77 -9.55 -10.20
N ASP A 50 0.46 -9.90 -8.96
CA ASP A 50 -0.82 -10.44 -8.52
C ASP A 50 -1.21 -9.77 -7.19
N MET A 51 -1.92 -8.64 -7.33
CA MET A 51 -2.36 -7.82 -6.21
C MET A 51 -3.63 -8.38 -5.56
N HIS A 52 -3.59 -8.69 -4.26
CA HIS A 52 -4.78 -9.19 -3.56
C HIS A 52 -5.51 -8.05 -2.85
N LEU A 53 -6.76 -7.81 -3.26
CA LEU A 53 -7.68 -6.90 -2.59
C LEU A 53 -9.02 -7.61 -2.39
N ARG A 54 -9.79 -7.13 -1.42
CA ARG A 54 -11.18 -7.57 -1.25
C ARG A 54 -11.99 -7.22 -2.50
N LEU A 55 -12.83 -8.14 -2.95
CA LEU A 55 -13.79 -7.88 -4.02
C LEU A 55 -14.87 -6.90 -3.55
N ALA A 56 -15.11 -5.85 -4.33
CA ALA A 56 -16.06 -4.79 -3.99
C ALA A 56 -16.75 -4.22 -5.25
N VAL A 57 -17.84 -3.48 -5.04
CA VAL A 57 -18.51 -2.70 -6.09
C VAL A 57 -18.63 -1.24 -5.62
N PRO A 58 -17.99 -0.27 -6.31
CA PRO A 58 -17.10 -0.45 -7.46
C PRO A 58 -15.83 -1.25 -7.12
N ASN A 59 -15.24 -1.91 -8.11
CA ASN A 59 -13.94 -2.59 -7.96
C ASN A 59 -12.84 -1.55 -7.70
N THR A 60 -11.71 -1.95 -7.12
CA THR A 60 -10.57 -1.03 -6.95
C THR A 60 -9.81 -0.86 -8.27
N TRP A 61 -9.52 -1.94 -8.98
CA TRP A 61 -8.71 -1.91 -10.20
C TRP A 61 -9.57 -1.88 -11.46
N TYR A 62 -9.28 -0.93 -12.34
CA TYR A 62 -9.94 -0.78 -13.64
C TYR A 62 -8.94 -0.97 -14.77
N ARG A 63 -9.20 -1.91 -15.67
CA ARG A 63 -8.32 -2.12 -16.82
C ARG A 63 -8.47 -0.96 -17.82
N ALA A 64 -7.35 -0.40 -18.26
CA ALA A 64 -7.32 0.69 -19.23
C ALA A 64 -6.15 0.54 -20.21
N SER A 65 -6.30 1.13 -21.40
CA SER A 65 -5.22 1.33 -22.37
C SER A 65 -5.22 2.79 -22.79
N LEU A 66 -4.08 3.45 -22.71
CA LEU A 66 -3.86 4.80 -23.22
C LEU A 66 -3.01 4.69 -24.47
N GLU A 67 -3.55 5.18 -25.58
CA GLU A 67 -2.90 5.12 -26.89
C GLU A 67 -2.89 6.53 -27.47
N TRP A 68 -1.72 6.98 -27.91
CA TRP A 68 -1.55 8.27 -28.56
C TRP A 68 -0.48 8.20 -29.63
N ARG A 69 -0.54 9.14 -30.56
CA ARG A 69 0.40 9.24 -31.67
C ARG A 69 1.24 10.50 -31.52
N GLU A 70 2.52 10.37 -31.83
CA GLU A 70 3.46 11.47 -31.92
C GLU A 70 4.12 11.48 -33.30
N ALA A 71 4.80 12.57 -33.65
CA ALA A 71 5.46 12.73 -34.95
C ALA A 71 6.47 11.62 -35.28
N HIS A 72 6.97 10.91 -34.27
CA HIS A 72 8.01 9.88 -34.40
C HIS A 72 7.55 8.48 -33.97
N GLY A 73 6.25 8.25 -33.77
CA GLY A 73 5.73 6.92 -33.49
C GLY A 73 4.40 6.88 -32.74
N ASP A 74 3.88 5.67 -32.60
CA ASP A 74 2.67 5.38 -31.83
C ASP A 74 3.08 4.86 -30.44
N HIS A 75 2.41 5.36 -29.40
CA HIS A 75 2.65 4.98 -28.02
C HIS A 75 1.44 4.27 -27.44
N ARG A 76 1.70 3.29 -26.59
CA ARG A 76 0.67 2.56 -25.87
C ARG A 76 1.11 2.24 -24.45
N ILE A 77 0.23 2.45 -23.49
CA ILE A 77 0.37 1.96 -22.12
C ILE A 77 -0.90 1.17 -21.78
N THR A 78 -0.75 -0.07 -21.35
CA THR A 78 -1.87 -0.95 -20.97
C THR A 78 -1.65 -1.52 -19.58
N GLY A 79 -2.70 -1.53 -18.77
CA GLY A 79 -2.62 -2.07 -17.43
C GLY A 79 -3.90 -1.81 -16.63
N VAL A 80 -3.74 -1.55 -15.33
CA VAL A 80 -4.84 -1.17 -14.44
C VAL A 80 -4.63 0.22 -13.82
N THR A 81 -5.73 0.95 -13.67
CA THR A 81 -5.83 2.26 -13.00
C THR A 81 -6.75 2.16 -11.78
N LEU A 82 -6.76 3.22 -10.96
CA LEU A 82 -7.77 3.48 -9.94
C LEU A 82 -8.88 4.39 -10.52
N PRO A 83 -10.11 4.31 -9.98
CA PRO A 83 -11.17 5.25 -10.30
C PRO A 83 -10.69 6.71 -10.20
N GLY A 84 -10.88 7.47 -11.27
CA GLY A 84 -10.56 8.90 -11.29
C GLY A 84 -9.08 9.24 -11.46
N LEU A 85 -8.16 8.26 -11.51
CA LEU A 85 -6.75 8.53 -11.80
C LEU A 85 -6.44 8.45 -13.30
N PRO A 86 -5.73 9.44 -13.86
CA PRO A 86 -5.30 9.44 -15.26
C PRO A 86 -3.97 8.69 -15.45
N ALA A 87 -3.69 7.65 -14.67
CA ALA A 87 -2.40 6.95 -14.67
C ALA A 87 -2.56 5.44 -14.56
N VAL A 88 -1.70 4.69 -15.27
CA VAL A 88 -1.62 3.22 -15.16
C VAL A 88 -0.68 2.87 -14.02
N VAL A 89 -1.22 2.27 -12.96
CA VAL A 89 -0.49 1.98 -11.72
C VAL A 89 0.33 0.71 -11.86
N VAL A 90 -0.23 -0.33 -12.47
CA VAL A 90 0.44 -1.60 -12.81
C VAL A 90 0.21 -1.88 -14.28
N GLY A 91 1.25 -2.21 -15.04
CA GLY A 91 1.09 -2.41 -16.48
C GLY A 91 2.40 -2.50 -17.26
N SER A 92 2.28 -2.23 -18.56
CA SER A 92 3.41 -2.21 -19.50
C SER A 92 3.18 -1.20 -20.61
N ASN A 93 4.29 -0.71 -21.18
CA ASN A 93 4.29 0.10 -22.39
C ASN A 93 4.83 -0.63 -23.64
N GLY A 94 4.99 -1.96 -23.56
CA GLY A 94 5.56 -2.79 -24.64
C GLY A 94 7.09 -2.93 -24.59
N THR A 95 7.80 -2.04 -23.91
CA THR A 95 9.26 -2.09 -23.72
C THR A 95 9.65 -2.34 -22.25
N LEU A 96 8.83 -1.85 -21.32
CA LEU A 96 8.96 -2.01 -19.87
C LEU A 96 7.65 -2.53 -19.28
N ALA A 97 7.75 -3.32 -18.21
CA ALA A 97 6.62 -3.73 -17.39
C ALA A 97 6.92 -3.44 -15.92
N TRP A 98 5.89 -3.12 -15.13
CA TRP A 98 6.00 -2.80 -13.72
C TRP A 98 4.76 -3.25 -12.95
N GLY A 99 4.96 -3.51 -11.66
CA GLY A 99 3.95 -3.94 -10.71
C GLY A 99 4.38 -3.61 -9.28
N PHE A 100 3.51 -3.81 -8.30
CA PHE A 100 3.83 -3.54 -6.90
C PHE A 100 3.09 -4.46 -5.94
N THR A 101 3.72 -4.71 -4.80
CA THR A 101 3.12 -5.39 -3.65
C THR A 101 3.11 -4.44 -2.45
N ASN A 102 2.28 -4.76 -1.46
CA ASN A 102 2.31 -4.04 -0.18
C ASN A 102 3.66 -4.30 0.50
N VAL A 103 4.28 -3.22 0.96
CA VAL A 103 5.50 -3.30 1.77
C VAL A 103 5.12 -3.24 3.25
N THR A 104 5.62 -4.18 4.05
CA THR A 104 5.46 -4.18 5.52
C THR A 104 6.49 -3.24 6.15
N GLY A 105 6.41 -1.95 5.81
CA GLY A 105 7.26 -0.89 6.35
C GLY A 105 6.60 -0.14 7.50
N ASP A 106 7.43 0.56 8.28
CA ASP A 106 6.96 1.52 9.27
C ASP A 106 6.72 2.89 8.59
N PHE A 107 5.46 3.31 8.54
CA PHE A 107 5.03 4.52 7.83
C PHE A 107 4.28 5.50 8.73
N SER A 108 4.05 5.17 10.00
CA SER A 108 3.20 5.97 10.88
C SER A 108 3.50 5.69 12.34
N ASP A 109 3.72 6.77 13.10
CA ASP A 109 3.85 6.72 14.56
C ASP A 109 2.52 7.10 15.23
N LEU A 110 2.20 6.42 16.32
CA LEU A 110 1.15 6.84 17.24
C LEU A 110 1.76 7.59 18.42
N VAL A 111 1.24 8.78 18.70
CA VAL A 111 1.65 9.60 19.85
C VAL A 111 0.48 9.73 20.81
N LEU A 112 0.73 9.45 22.09
CA LEU A 112 -0.25 9.70 23.15
C LEU A 112 -0.32 11.21 23.42
N ILE A 113 -1.53 11.77 23.36
CA ILE A 113 -1.79 13.18 23.63
C ILE A 113 -2.30 13.38 25.07
N GLU A 114 -1.90 14.46 25.72
CA GLU A 114 -2.46 14.89 27.01
C GLU A 114 -3.48 16.04 26.78
N PRO A 115 -4.78 15.83 27.03
CA PRO A 115 -5.80 16.86 26.82
C PRO A 115 -5.65 18.04 27.79
N ASP A 116 -5.93 19.26 27.34
CA ASP A 116 -6.02 20.44 28.22
C ASP A 116 -7.29 20.36 29.08
N PRO A 117 -7.20 20.32 30.43
CA PRO A 117 -8.38 20.27 31.30
C PRO A 117 -9.31 21.48 31.13
N ALA A 118 -8.77 22.62 30.69
CA ALA A 118 -9.53 23.86 30.50
C ALA A 118 -10.21 23.93 29.11
N SER A 119 -9.85 23.06 28.17
CA SER A 119 -10.39 23.11 26.81
C SER A 119 -10.38 21.75 26.10
N PRO A 120 -11.55 21.18 25.76
CA PRO A 120 -11.65 19.84 25.19
C PRO A 120 -11.18 19.73 23.73
N VAL A 121 -10.75 20.84 23.11
CA VAL A 121 -10.24 20.89 21.73
C VAL A 121 -8.74 21.18 21.67
N ARG A 122 -8.06 21.14 22.83
CA ARG A 122 -6.62 21.39 22.96
C ARG A 122 -5.94 20.22 23.65
N TYR A 123 -4.66 20.04 23.32
CA TYR A 123 -3.77 19.09 23.97
C TYR A 123 -2.42 19.75 24.19
N LEU A 124 -1.65 19.24 25.15
CA LEU A 124 -0.30 19.71 25.44
C LEU A 124 0.66 19.18 24.38
N THR A 125 1.43 20.08 23.76
CA THR A 125 2.55 19.70 22.89
C THR A 125 3.79 19.42 23.75
N PRO A 126 4.71 18.56 23.28
CA PRO A 126 6.01 18.37 23.93
C PRO A 126 6.79 19.67 24.16
#